data_AF-A0A940E212-F1
#
_entry.id   AF-A0A940E212-F1
#
_cell.length_a   1.000
_cell.length_b   1.000
_cell.length_c   1.000
_cell.angle_alpha   90.00
_cell.angle_beta   90.00
_cell.angle_gamma   90.00
#
_symmetry.space_group_name_H-M   'P 1'
#
loop_
_entity.id
_entity.type
_entity.pdbx_description
1 polymer ?
#
loop_
_entity_poly.entity_id
_entity_poly.type
_entity_poly.pdbx_seq_one_letter_code
_entity_poly.pdbx_strand_id
1 'polypeptide(L)'
;MNKGIILSKSVRSVIVLTPTGQYVTCKKKNKYEVGEEIAFADSDIVAARLTFPSFLRMQYIAAAAACAIIWLTLSIYMSHPEKVMAYVAIDVNPSVEAAVDEKLHVLELKAYNKEGKQVVQEITKWKNKSLNQVVQDIVQQSKKDGYWTEEEDVVLTVVVKDGEKQAAVQKALDQEINEIEKKYDKKNIEVSVQKSTVKEREAAEKEGMTTSQYKEKQQEEKIQREVPEKKVEPVPSPQKDEEPKLEEKKEKEKQKEKQVPASTQHVKTSIAHSYSQNKENRKSEKEKENHKHEPEHGAEKEHIKNK
;
A
#
# COMPACT_ATOMS: atom_id res chain seq x y z
N MET A 1 54.09 43.28 36.27
CA MET A 1 54.86 42.05 36.56
C MET A 1 54.38 41.56 37.91
N ASN A 2 54.03 40.28 38.00
CA ASN A 2 53.54 39.67 39.23
C ASN A 2 54.75 39.18 40.05
N LYS A 3 54.57 39.06 41.37
CA LYS A 3 55.56 38.50 42.27
C LYS A 3 54.95 37.35 43.06
N GLY A 4 55.80 36.45 43.55
CA GLY A 4 55.38 35.41 44.46
C GLY A 4 56.52 34.49 44.89
N ILE A 5 56.24 33.66 45.89
CA ILE A 5 57.22 32.77 46.51
C ILE A 5 57.11 31.38 45.90
N ILE A 6 58.23 30.77 45.54
CA ILE A 6 58.26 29.41 45.00
C ILE A 6 57.97 28.42 46.11
N LEU A 7 56.93 27.61 45.94
CA LEU A 7 56.56 26.54 46.88
C LEU A 7 57.12 25.18 46.48
N SER A 8 57.16 24.90 45.18
CA SER A 8 57.68 23.63 44.67
C SER A 8 58.25 23.76 43.26
N LYS A 9 59.18 22.86 42.94
CA LYS A 9 59.89 22.83 41.66
C LYS A 9 59.68 21.50 40.95
N SER A 10 59.29 21.59 39.68
CA SER A 10 59.22 20.48 38.73
C SER A 10 60.29 20.66 37.64
N VAL A 11 60.44 19.66 36.76
CA VAL A 11 61.45 19.69 35.69
C VAL A 11 61.26 20.88 34.73
N ARG A 12 60.01 21.23 34.39
CA ARG A 12 59.68 22.26 33.39
C ARG A 12 58.87 23.45 33.95
N SER A 13 58.50 23.42 35.22
CA SER A 13 57.64 24.42 35.86
C SER A 13 57.95 24.60 37.34
N VAL A 14 57.51 25.72 37.90
CA VAL A 14 57.53 26.01 39.35
C VAL A 14 56.13 26.44 39.79
N ILE A 15 55.74 26.06 41.01
CA ILE A 15 54.49 26.52 41.62
C ILE A 15 54.81 27.71 42.51
N VAL A 16 54.14 28.82 42.28
CA VAL A 16 54.37 30.12 42.92
C VAL A 16 53.14 30.52 43.73
N LEU A 17 53.33 30.91 44.99
CA LEU A 17 52.33 31.53 45.84
C LEU A 17 52.37 33.05 45.67
N THR A 18 51.30 33.61 45.16
CA THR A 18 51.14 35.06 45.00
C THR A 18 50.76 35.73 46.33
N PRO A 19 51.00 37.05 46.49
CA PRO A 19 50.59 37.80 47.69
C PRO A 19 49.09 37.76 47.99
N THR A 20 48.26 37.51 46.97
CA THR A 20 46.81 37.34 47.10
C THR A 20 46.41 35.94 47.58
N GLY A 21 47.37 35.07 47.88
CA GLY A 21 47.15 33.69 48.33
C GLY A 21 46.83 32.70 47.21
N GLN A 22 46.96 33.09 45.94
CA GLN A 22 46.72 32.18 44.81
C GLN A 22 47.97 31.39 44.45
N TYR A 23 47.77 30.12 44.10
CA TYR A 23 48.81 29.23 43.59
C TYR A 23 48.82 29.26 42.06
N VAL A 24 49.96 29.61 41.47
CA VAL A 24 50.10 29.76 40.02
C VAL A 24 51.27 28.92 39.53
N THR A 25 51.05 28.11 38.50
CA THR A 25 52.14 27.33 37.87
C THR A 25 52.80 28.18 36.80
N CYS A 26 54.10 28.43 36.94
CA CYS A 26 54.89 29.23 36.00
C CYS A 26 55.93 28.37 35.27
N LYS A 27 56.29 28.74 34.03
CA LYS A 27 57.36 28.09 33.27
C LYS A 27 58.71 28.33 33.95
N LYS A 28 59.50 27.28 34.16
CA LYS A 28 60.85 27.41 34.71
C LYS A 28 61.79 27.99 33.63
N LYS A 29 62.26 29.22 33.84
CA LYS A 29 63.20 29.91 32.95
C LYS A 29 64.65 29.82 33.45
N ASN A 30 64.84 29.87 34.76
CA ASN A 30 66.15 29.88 35.41
C ASN A 30 66.27 28.76 36.46
N LYS A 31 67.44 28.68 37.10
CA LYS A 31 67.61 27.92 38.35
C LYS A 31 66.89 28.70 39.45
N TYR A 32 66.03 28.00 40.18
CA TYR A 32 65.21 28.57 41.23
C TYR A 32 65.22 27.64 42.43
N GLU A 33 65.17 28.21 43.63
CA GLU A 33 65.05 27.47 44.89
C GLU A 33 63.69 27.67 45.57
N VAL A 34 63.29 26.68 46.36
CA VAL A 34 62.04 26.76 47.12
C VAL A 34 62.20 27.82 48.22
N GLY A 35 61.20 28.66 48.39
CA GLY A 35 61.24 29.82 49.29
C GLY A 35 61.77 31.10 48.66
N GLU A 36 62.30 31.05 47.43
CA GLU A 36 62.75 32.24 46.68
C GLU A 36 61.54 33.06 46.18
N GLU A 37 61.60 34.38 46.30
CA GLU A 37 60.63 35.29 45.69
C GLU A 37 61.05 35.62 44.24
N ILE A 38 60.16 35.36 43.28
CA ILE A 38 60.42 35.62 41.86
C ILE A 38 59.39 36.58 41.27
N ALA A 39 59.84 37.37 40.30
CA ALA A 39 58.96 38.13 39.41
C ALA A 39 58.63 37.31 38.15
N PHE A 40 57.36 37.25 37.78
CA PHE A 40 56.89 36.56 36.58
C PHE A 40 55.86 37.40 35.82
N ALA A 41 55.78 37.20 34.51
CA ALA A 41 54.77 37.82 33.66
C ALA A 41 53.55 36.90 33.51
N ASP A 42 52.38 37.45 33.15
CA ASP A 42 51.19 36.63 32.87
C ASP A 42 51.43 35.60 31.75
N SER A 43 52.33 35.92 30.80
CA SER A 43 52.78 34.99 29.75
C SER A 43 53.53 33.76 30.29
N ASP A 44 54.03 33.83 31.52
CA ASP A 44 54.81 32.75 32.14
C ASP A 44 53.91 31.75 32.85
N ILE A 45 52.64 32.12 33.08
CA ILE A 45 51.62 31.28 33.68
C ILE A 45 51.29 30.16 32.70
N VAL A 46 51.58 28.93 33.11
CA VAL A 46 51.21 27.74 32.35
C VAL A 46 49.77 27.42 32.68
N ALA A 47 48.85 27.90 31.84
CA ALA A 47 47.47 27.40 31.86
C ALA A 47 47.51 25.88 31.69
N ALA A 48 46.73 25.15 32.50
CA ALA A 48 46.55 23.72 32.37
C ALA A 48 45.88 23.41 31.03
N ARG A 49 46.67 23.37 29.95
CA ARG A 49 46.22 22.90 28.65
C ARG A 49 46.00 21.41 28.83
N LEU A 50 44.74 20.96 28.80
CA LEU A 50 44.39 19.57 28.56
C LEU A 50 44.87 19.20 27.16
N THR A 51 46.16 18.93 27.03
CA THR A 51 46.73 18.34 25.83
C THR A 51 46.41 16.86 25.88
N PHE A 52 45.27 16.48 25.31
CA PHE A 52 45.04 15.10 24.94
C PHE A 52 46.15 14.70 23.96
N PRO A 53 46.87 13.60 24.21
CA PRO A 53 47.98 13.24 23.36
C PRO A 53 47.46 12.92 21.95
N SER A 54 48.24 13.28 20.93
CA SER A 54 47.80 13.27 19.53
C SER A 54 47.28 11.90 19.05
N PHE A 55 47.72 10.81 19.68
CA PHE A 55 47.26 9.46 19.34
C PHE A 55 45.80 9.19 19.76
N LEU A 56 45.32 9.77 20.88
CA LEU A 56 43.90 9.66 21.26
C LEU A 56 43.00 10.42 20.28
N ARG A 57 43.44 11.59 19.78
CA ARG A 57 42.68 12.36 18.77
C ARG A 57 42.48 11.56 17.48
N MET A 58 43.50 10.84 17.02
CA MET A 58 43.40 9.99 15.83
C MET A 58 42.43 8.82 16.02
N GLN A 59 42.40 8.23 17.23
CA GLN A 59 41.45 7.16 17.56
C GLN A 59 40.00 7.65 17.54
N TYR A 60 39.73 8.85 18.07
CA TYR A 60 38.37 9.44 18.02
C TYR A 60 37.94 9.78 16.60
N ILE A 61 38.83 10.32 15.77
CA ILE A 61 38.53 10.61 14.35
C ILE A 61 38.24 9.31 13.60
N ALA A 62 39.04 8.27 13.80
CA ALA A 62 38.82 6.96 13.19
C ALA A 62 37.49 6.32 13.64
N ALA A 63 37.15 6.40 14.93
CA ALA A 63 35.89 5.92 15.45
C ALA A 63 34.68 6.70 14.87
N ALA A 64 34.78 8.03 14.80
CA ALA A 64 33.73 8.86 14.21
C ALA A 64 33.53 8.54 12.72
N ALA A 65 34.61 8.33 11.97
CA ALA A 65 34.54 7.92 10.57
C ALA A 65 33.88 6.54 10.42
N ALA A 66 34.23 5.56 11.27
CA ALA A 66 33.60 4.24 11.26
C ALA A 66 32.10 4.32 11.57
N CYS A 67 31.70 5.11 12.57
CA CYS A 67 30.29 5.35 12.87
C CYS A 67 29.55 6.02 11.70
N ALA A 68 30.17 6.99 11.03
CA ALA A 68 29.58 7.64 9.86
C ALA A 68 29.39 6.66 8.69
N ILE A 69 30.37 5.77 8.45
CA ILE A 69 30.26 4.73 7.44
C ILE A 69 29.13 3.75 7.78
N ILE A 70 29.05 3.28 9.03
CA ILE A 70 27.96 2.39 9.48
C ILE A 70 26.60 3.07 9.33
N TRP A 71 26.50 4.35 9.71
CA TRP A 71 25.26 5.10 9.57
C TRP A 71 24.86 5.29 8.11
N LEU A 72 25.83 5.57 7.22
CA LEU A 72 25.60 5.71 5.79
C LEU A 72 25.17 4.37 5.15
N THR A 73 25.84 3.26 5.50
CA THR A 73 25.48 1.94 4.95
C THR A 73 24.11 1.47 5.44
N LEU A 74 23.78 1.68 6.72
CA LEU A 74 22.44 1.41 7.25
C LEU A 74 21.38 2.29 6.59
N SER A 75 21.68 3.57 6.37
CA SER A 75 20.75 4.49 5.69
C SER A 75 20.48 4.06 4.25
N ILE A 76 21.50 3.62 3.50
CA ILE A 76 21.34 3.12 2.13
C ILE A 76 20.53 1.81 2.12
N TYR A 77 20.84 0.87 3.03
CA TYR A 77 20.12 -0.40 3.15
C TYR A 77 18.64 -0.21 3.49
N MET A 78 18.32 0.77 4.35
CA MET A 78 16.93 1.13 4.68
C MET A 78 16.23 1.95 3.58
N SER A 79 16.99 2.58 2.68
CA SER A 79 16.44 3.47 1.64
C SER A 79 16.11 2.76 0.33
N HIS A 80 15.98 1.43 0.31
CA HIS A 80 15.47 0.77 -0.88
C HIS A 80 14.02 1.24 -1.13
N PRO A 81 13.76 1.98 -2.23
CA PRO A 81 12.42 2.47 -2.49
C PRO A 81 11.50 1.27 -2.66
N GLU A 82 10.43 1.23 -1.87
CA GLU A 82 9.40 0.20 -1.97
C GLU A 82 8.81 0.26 -3.38
N LYS A 83 9.17 -0.71 -4.22
CA LYS A 83 8.79 -0.75 -5.63
C LYS A 83 7.41 -1.40 -5.74
N VAL A 84 6.46 -0.66 -6.31
CA VAL A 84 5.14 -1.20 -6.66
C VAL A 84 5.30 -2.31 -7.71
N MET A 85 4.82 -3.50 -7.39
CA MET A 85 4.86 -4.70 -8.23
C MET A 85 3.49 -5.11 -8.77
N ALA A 86 2.41 -4.76 -8.09
CA ALA A 86 1.06 -5.01 -8.55
C ALA A 86 0.07 -3.95 -8.07
N TYR A 87 -1.08 -3.89 -8.73
CA TYR A 87 -2.26 -3.12 -8.34
C TYR A 87 -3.43 -4.08 -8.12
N VAL A 88 -4.19 -3.85 -7.05
CA VAL A 88 -5.39 -4.61 -6.72
C VAL A 88 -6.53 -3.63 -6.55
N ALA A 89 -7.43 -3.60 -7.51
CA ALA A 89 -8.69 -2.87 -7.38
C ALA A 89 -9.67 -3.71 -6.57
N ILE A 90 -10.25 -3.09 -5.55
CA ILE A 90 -11.22 -3.66 -4.62
C ILE A 90 -12.53 -2.90 -4.87
N ASP A 91 -13.44 -3.54 -5.60
CA ASP A 91 -14.66 -2.94 -6.11
C ASP A 91 -15.89 -3.69 -5.60
N VAL A 92 -16.68 -3.00 -4.77
CA VAL A 92 -18.03 -3.38 -4.33
C VAL A 92 -18.87 -2.10 -4.33
N ASN A 93 -18.69 -1.36 -3.25
CA ASN A 93 -18.92 0.04 -2.97
C ASN A 93 -18.44 0.18 -1.51
N PRO A 94 -17.21 0.65 -1.23
CA PRO A 94 -16.36 1.56 -2.01
C PRO A 94 -15.54 0.94 -3.15
N SER A 95 -14.93 1.82 -3.95
CA SER A 95 -14.02 1.51 -5.05
C SER A 95 -12.62 2.08 -4.75
N VAL A 96 -11.67 1.20 -4.46
CA VAL A 96 -10.30 1.54 -4.00
C VAL A 96 -9.26 0.67 -4.71
N GLU A 97 -8.16 1.26 -5.16
CA GLU A 97 -7.00 0.55 -5.72
C GLU A 97 -5.85 0.57 -4.71
N ALA A 98 -5.31 -0.62 -4.41
CA ALA A 98 -4.11 -0.79 -3.61
C ALA A 98 -2.90 -1.06 -4.52
N ALA A 99 -1.83 -0.28 -4.36
CA ALA A 99 -0.53 -0.59 -4.96
C ALA A 99 0.31 -1.37 -3.95
N VAL A 100 0.82 -2.54 -4.35
CA VAL A 100 1.54 -3.44 -3.44
C VAL A 100 2.97 -3.71 -3.88
N ASP A 101 3.85 -3.97 -2.91
CA ASP A 101 5.24 -4.41 -3.14
C ASP A 101 5.34 -5.90 -3.50
N GLU A 102 6.58 -6.41 -3.62
CA GLU A 102 6.85 -7.83 -3.88
C GLU A 102 6.34 -8.77 -2.78
N LYS A 103 6.24 -8.28 -1.54
CA LYS A 103 5.77 -9.02 -0.37
C LYS A 103 4.28 -8.82 -0.10
N LEU A 104 3.57 -8.17 -1.03
CA LEU A 104 2.16 -7.82 -0.93
C LEU A 104 1.82 -6.84 0.21
N HIS A 105 2.79 -6.01 0.61
CA HIS A 105 2.53 -4.88 1.50
C HIS A 105 1.99 -3.70 0.70
N VAL A 106 0.96 -3.05 1.24
CA VAL A 106 0.31 -1.89 0.60
C VAL A 106 1.19 -0.65 0.74
N LEU A 107 1.60 -0.10 -0.40
CA LEU A 107 2.41 1.12 -0.51
C LEU A 107 1.56 2.37 -0.71
N GLU A 108 0.46 2.22 -1.44
CA GLU A 108 -0.46 3.31 -1.79
C GLU A 108 -1.90 2.79 -1.83
N LEU A 109 -2.85 3.65 -1.42
CA LEU A 109 -4.29 3.47 -1.61
C LEU A 109 -4.86 4.65 -2.38
N LYS A 110 -5.51 4.37 -3.50
CA LYS A 110 -6.16 5.36 -4.35
C LYS A 110 -7.66 5.10 -4.40
N ALA A 111 -8.46 6.06 -3.97
CA ALA A 111 -9.91 5.97 -4.02
C ALA A 111 -10.47 6.50 -5.34
N TYR A 112 -11.40 5.78 -5.95
CA TYR A 112 -12.00 6.12 -7.24
C TYR A 112 -13.46 6.60 -7.12
N ASN A 113 -14.15 6.31 -6.01
CA ASN A 113 -15.48 6.87 -5.71
C ASN A 113 -15.52 7.64 -4.38
N LYS A 114 -16.69 8.24 -4.06
CA LYS A 114 -16.86 9.07 -2.85
C LYS A 114 -16.75 8.22 -1.58
N GLU A 115 -17.36 7.05 -1.61
CA GLU A 115 -17.39 6.06 -0.54
C GLU A 115 -15.97 5.58 -0.25
N GLY A 116 -15.17 5.31 -1.28
CA GLY A 116 -13.77 4.92 -1.16
C GLY A 116 -12.90 6.01 -0.57
N LYS A 117 -13.18 7.29 -0.88
CA LYS A 117 -12.48 8.40 -0.24
C LYS A 117 -12.76 8.45 1.26
N GLN A 118 -14.01 8.21 1.66
CA GLN A 118 -14.37 8.16 3.08
C GLN A 118 -13.71 6.97 3.79
N VAL A 119 -13.81 5.76 3.21
CA VAL A 119 -13.20 4.56 3.79
C VAL A 119 -11.68 4.69 3.92
N VAL A 120 -10.98 5.19 2.89
CA VAL A 120 -9.53 5.40 2.93
C VAL A 120 -9.11 6.46 3.95
N GLN A 121 -9.96 7.45 4.24
CA GLN A 121 -9.71 8.45 5.28
C GLN A 121 -9.88 7.89 6.70
N GLU A 122 -10.79 6.94 6.90
CA GLU A 122 -11.07 6.36 8.22
C GLU A 122 -10.12 5.22 8.60
N ILE A 123 -9.64 4.43 7.63
CA ILE A 123 -8.66 3.38 7.92
C ILE A 123 -7.30 4.00 8.27
N THR A 124 -6.77 3.66 9.46
CA THR A 124 -5.49 4.17 9.93
C THR A 124 -4.37 3.13 9.80
N LYS A 125 -3.15 3.61 9.59
CA LYS A 125 -1.93 2.79 9.54
C LYS A 125 -1.98 1.67 8.49
N TRP A 126 -2.59 1.90 7.33
CA TRP A 126 -2.67 0.92 6.25
C TRP A 126 -1.34 0.75 5.50
N LYS A 127 -0.49 1.78 5.50
CA LYS A 127 0.79 1.74 4.79
C LYS A 127 1.72 0.67 5.38
N ASN A 128 2.28 -0.14 4.50
CA ASN A 128 3.14 -1.30 4.80
C ASN A 128 2.44 -2.45 5.56
N LYS A 129 1.09 -2.47 5.63
CA LYS A 129 0.33 -3.65 6.06
C LYS A 129 0.16 -4.63 4.90
N SER A 130 -0.09 -5.91 5.19
CA SER A 130 -0.38 -6.90 4.14
C SER A 130 -1.70 -6.59 3.43
N LEU A 131 -1.79 -6.99 2.16
CA LEU A 131 -2.99 -6.84 1.34
C LEU A 131 -4.25 -7.40 2.04
N ASN A 132 -4.20 -8.61 2.62
CA ASN A 132 -5.35 -9.20 3.33
C ASN A 132 -5.81 -8.34 4.52
N GLN A 133 -4.87 -7.76 5.28
CA GLN A 133 -5.21 -6.87 6.38
C GLN A 133 -5.91 -5.61 5.88
N VAL A 134 -5.40 -5.00 4.81
CA VAL A 134 -5.98 -3.77 4.25
C VAL A 134 -7.34 -4.04 3.61
N VAL A 135 -7.51 -5.16 2.89
CA VAL A 135 -8.82 -5.59 2.38
C VAL A 135 -9.79 -5.81 3.53
N GLN A 136 -9.36 -6.44 4.63
CA GLN A 136 -10.20 -6.57 5.83
C GLN A 136 -10.58 -5.22 6.44
N ASP A 137 -9.63 -4.31 6.57
CA ASP A 137 -9.86 -2.97 7.14
C ASP A 137 -10.87 -2.19 6.27
N ILE A 138 -10.70 -2.22 4.93
CA ILE A 138 -11.63 -1.60 3.97
C ILE A 138 -13.03 -2.19 4.13
N VAL A 139 -13.14 -3.51 4.14
CA VAL A 139 -14.43 -4.20 4.21
C VAL A 139 -15.14 -3.94 5.55
N GLN A 140 -14.41 -3.97 6.66
CA GLN A 140 -14.96 -3.67 7.99
C GLN A 140 -15.43 -2.22 8.10
N GLN A 141 -14.63 -1.28 7.58
CA GLN A 141 -14.98 0.13 7.57
C GLN A 141 -16.20 0.39 6.67
N SER A 142 -16.29 -0.31 5.52
CA SER A 142 -17.45 -0.22 4.61
C SER A 142 -18.75 -0.72 5.25
N LYS A 143 -18.70 -1.80 6.06
CA LYS A 143 -19.86 -2.22 6.87
C LYS A 143 -20.28 -1.14 7.86
N LYS A 144 -19.31 -0.54 8.55
CA LYS A 144 -19.55 0.48 9.58
C LYS A 144 -20.19 1.75 8.99
N ASP A 145 -19.74 2.15 7.80
CA ASP A 145 -20.27 3.32 7.10
C ASP A 145 -21.59 3.06 6.37
N GLY A 146 -22.05 1.80 6.37
CA GLY A 146 -23.30 1.38 5.72
C GLY A 146 -23.21 1.29 4.20
N TYR A 147 -22.00 1.23 3.64
CA TYR A 147 -21.78 1.07 2.19
C TYR A 147 -21.90 -0.36 1.72
N TRP A 148 -21.81 -1.31 2.64
CA TRP A 148 -21.81 -2.73 2.32
C TRP A 148 -22.85 -3.49 3.12
N THR A 149 -23.72 -4.22 2.42
CA THR A 149 -24.66 -5.18 3.00
C THR A 149 -24.14 -6.61 2.82
N GLU A 150 -24.57 -7.57 3.64
CA GLU A 150 -24.02 -8.94 3.62
C GLU A 150 -24.34 -9.74 2.34
N GLU A 151 -25.11 -9.15 1.41
CA GLU A 151 -25.53 -9.75 0.14
C GLU A 151 -24.74 -9.22 -1.07
N GLU A 152 -23.80 -8.30 -0.88
CA GLU A 152 -23.03 -7.70 -1.97
C GLU A 152 -21.66 -8.38 -2.16
N ASP A 153 -21.36 -8.78 -3.39
CA ASP A 153 -20.15 -9.50 -3.77
C ASP A 153 -18.90 -8.61 -3.78
N VAL A 154 -17.76 -9.17 -3.39
CA VAL A 154 -16.46 -8.51 -3.45
C VAL A 154 -15.76 -8.76 -4.77
N VAL A 155 -15.55 -7.75 -5.61
CA VAL A 155 -14.77 -7.89 -6.84
C VAL A 155 -13.33 -7.43 -6.62
N LEU A 156 -12.38 -8.33 -6.84
CA LEU A 156 -10.95 -8.05 -6.83
C LEU A 156 -10.38 -8.12 -8.25
N THR A 157 -9.91 -7.00 -8.79
CA THR A 157 -9.18 -7.00 -10.06
C THR A 157 -7.69 -6.79 -9.84
N VAL A 158 -6.90 -7.76 -10.30
CA VAL A 158 -5.45 -7.83 -10.10
C VAL A 158 -4.72 -7.48 -11.38
N VAL A 159 -3.75 -6.57 -11.27
CA VAL A 159 -2.83 -6.17 -12.34
C VAL A 159 -1.40 -6.31 -11.84
N VAL A 160 -0.67 -7.29 -12.35
CA VAL A 160 0.76 -7.46 -12.01
C VAL A 160 1.61 -6.72 -13.04
N LYS A 161 2.61 -5.97 -12.57
CA LYS A 161 3.55 -5.30 -13.48
C LYS A 161 4.46 -6.30 -14.16
N ASP A 162 4.79 -6.01 -15.41
CA ASP A 162 5.77 -6.78 -16.16
C ASP A 162 7.17 -6.64 -15.54
N GLY A 163 7.92 -7.74 -15.52
CA GLY A 163 9.30 -7.76 -15.03
C GLY A 163 9.74 -9.14 -14.52
N GLU A 164 11.01 -9.25 -14.13
CA GLU A 164 11.64 -10.52 -13.73
C GLU A 164 10.89 -11.25 -12.59
N LYS A 165 10.27 -10.50 -11.69
CA LYS A 165 9.55 -11.03 -10.52
C LYS A 165 8.04 -11.23 -10.75
N GLN A 166 7.53 -10.96 -11.95
CA GLN A 166 6.10 -11.03 -12.28
C GLN A 166 5.48 -12.37 -11.90
N ALA A 167 6.12 -13.50 -12.27
CA ALA A 167 5.60 -14.83 -11.97
C ALA A 167 5.54 -15.13 -10.46
N ALA A 168 6.55 -14.68 -9.70
CA ALA A 168 6.61 -14.87 -8.25
C ALA A 168 5.52 -14.04 -7.54
N VAL A 169 5.37 -12.76 -7.94
CA VAL A 169 4.33 -11.86 -7.40
C VAL A 169 2.94 -12.36 -7.76
N GLN A 170 2.72 -12.82 -8.99
CA GLN A 170 1.45 -13.40 -9.41
C GLN A 170 1.08 -14.62 -8.55
N LYS A 171 2.05 -15.52 -8.29
CA LYS A 171 1.83 -16.69 -7.43
C LYS A 171 1.48 -16.28 -6.00
N ALA A 172 2.21 -15.30 -5.44
CA ALA A 172 1.92 -14.79 -4.10
C ALA A 172 0.52 -14.18 -4.02
N LEU A 173 0.12 -13.38 -5.01
CA LEU A 173 -1.24 -12.81 -5.09
C LEU A 173 -2.31 -13.90 -5.18
N ASP A 174 -2.12 -14.90 -6.03
CA ASP A 174 -3.08 -16.00 -6.17
C ASP A 174 -3.25 -16.77 -4.83
N GLN A 175 -2.18 -16.90 -4.04
CA GLN A 175 -2.25 -17.49 -2.69
C GLN A 175 -2.99 -16.58 -1.69
N GLU A 176 -2.61 -15.30 -1.62
CA GLU A 176 -3.20 -14.31 -0.73
C GLU A 176 -4.71 -14.14 -1.00
N ILE A 177 -5.09 -14.10 -2.26
CA ILE A 177 -6.48 -13.98 -2.70
C ILE A 177 -7.30 -15.22 -2.33
N ASN A 178 -6.75 -16.43 -2.50
CA ASN A 178 -7.41 -17.65 -2.05
C ASN A 178 -7.63 -17.66 -0.52
N GLU A 179 -6.72 -17.07 0.27
CA GLU A 179 -6.94 -16.89 1.70
C GLU A 179 -8.05 -15.87 2.01
N ILE A 180 -8.12 -14.79 1.22
CA ILE A 180 -9.22 -13.80 1.30
C ILE A 180 -10.55 -14.48 0.97
N GLU A 181 -10.65 -15.21 -0.14
CA GLU A 181 -11.83 -15.96 -0.57
C GLU A 181 -12.31 -16.90 0.54
N LYS A 182 -11.44 -17.77 1.06
CA LYS A 182 -11.78 -18.71 2.15
C LYS A 182 -12.28 -18.03 3.42
N LYS A 183 -11.78 -16.83 3.72
CA LYS A 183 -12.15 -16.06 4.91
C LYS A 183 -13.53 -15.44 4.76
N TYR A 184 -13.91 -15.03 3.55
CA TYR A 184 -15.20 -14.42 3.25
C TYR A 184 -16.28 -15.44 2.89
N ASP A 185 -15.91 -16.60 2.32
CA ASP A 185 -16.80 -17.75 2.13
C ASP A 185 -17.41 -18.22 3.46
N LYS A 186 -16.60 -18.28 4.53
CA LYS A 186 -17.06 -18.55 5.91
C LYS A 186 -18.05 -17.53 6.45
N LYS A 187 -18.17 -16.37 5.80
CA LYS A 187 -19.08 -15.27 6.16
C LYS A 187 -20.20 -15.10 5.13
N ASN A 188 -20.39 -16.06 4.22
CA ASN A 188 -21.37 -16.04 3.13
C ASN A 188 -21.21 -14.84 2.18
N ILE A 189 -19.97 -14.39 1.97
CA ILE A 189 -19.64 -13.29 1.06
C ILE A 189 -18.88 -13.88 -0.11
N GLU A 190 -19.42 -13.72 -1.33
CA GLU A 190 -18.75 -14.16 -2.55
C GLU A 190 -17.65 -13.16 -2.91
N VAL A 191 -16.47 -13.69 -3.27
CA VAL A 191 -15.34 -12.91 -3.74
C VAL A 191 -15.04 -13.34 -5.17
N SER A 192 -15.15 -12.42 -6.11
CA SER A 192 -14.87 -12.63 -7.53
C SER A 192 -13.53 -12.03 -7.89
N VAL A 193 -12.68 -12.81 -8.55
CA VAL A 193 -11.31 -12.39 -8.89
C VAL A 193 -11.15 -12.29 -10.39
N GLN A 194 -10.67 -11.14 -10.83
CA GLN A 194 -10.36 -10.88 -12.23
C GLN A 194 -8.88 -10.54 -12.41
N LYS A 195 -8.25 -11.10 -13.45
CA LYS A 195 -6.91 -10.67 -13.87
C LYS A 195 -7.04 -9.61 -14.97
N SER A 196 -6.10 -8.68 -15.00
CA SER A 196 -6.03 -7.62 -16.01
C SER A 196 -4.58 -7.21 -16.28
N THR A 197 -4.37 -6.44 -17.33
CA THR A 197 -3.05 -6.03 -17.81
C THR A 197 -2.72 -4.58 -17.42
N VAL A 198 -1.42 -4.26 -17.40
CA VAL A 198 -0.95 -2.88 -17.15
C VAL A 198 -1.59 -1.89 -18.14
N LYS A 199 -1.74 -2.30 -19.41
CA LYS A 199 -2.33 -1.48 -20.46
C LYS A 199 -3.80 -1.15 -20.20
N GLU A 200 -4.57 -2.11 -19.70
CA GLU A 200 -5.98 -1.90 -19.33
C GLU A 200 -6.09 -0.97 -18.10
N ARG A 201 -5.20 -1.12 -17.12
CA ARG A 201 -5.14 -0.24 -15.94
C ARG A 201 -4.80 1.21 -16.31
N GLU A 202 -3.87 1.41 -17.23
CA GLU A 202 -3.54 2.74 -17.76
C GLU A 202 -4.71 3.37 -18.53
N ALA A 203 -5.49 2.57 -19.26
CA ALA A 203 -6.69 3.05 -19.93
C ALA A 203 -7.78 3.44 -18.91
N ALA A 204 -8.01 2.60 -17.90
CA ALA A 204 -8.94 2.87 -16.80
C ALA A 204 -8.58 4.16 -16.04
N GLU A 205 -7.30 4.35 -15.73
CA GLU A 205 -6.82 5.53 -15.02
C GLU A 205 -7.03 6.83 -15.83
N LYS A 206 -6.86 6.80 -17.16
CA LYS A 206 -7.14 7.95 -18.03
C LYS A 206 -8.62 8.33 -18.04
N GLU A 207 -9.51 7.37 -17.85
CA GLU A 207 -10.95 7.61 -17.72
C GLU A 207 -11.41 7.87 -16.27
N GLY A 208 -10.48 7.85 -15.30
CA GLY A 208 -10.77 8.13 -13.90
C GLY A 208 -11.55 7.03 -13.18
N MET A 209 -11.48 5.78 -13.67
CA MET A 209 -12.18 4.61 -13.11
C MET A 209 -11.20 3.51 -12.69
N THR A 210 -11.66 2.54 -11.90
CA THR A 210 -10.84 1.37 -11.57
C THR A 210 -10.72 0.42 -12.76
N THR A 211 -9.70 -0.43 -12.71
CA THR A 211 -9.52 -1.48 -13.72
C THR A 211 -10.73 -2.42 -13.80
N SER A 212 -11.41 -2.71 -12.69
CA SER A 212 -12.63 -3.54 -12.72
C SER A 212 -13.77 -2.84 -13.48
N GLN A 213 -14.05 -1.57 -13.14
CA GLN A 213 -15.09 -0.77 -13.79
C GLN A 213 -14.84 -0.61 -15.30
N TYR A 214 -13.59 -0.41 -15.69
CA TYR A 214 -13.21 -0.34 -17.09
C TYR A 214 -13.50 -1.64 -17.84
N LYS A 215 -13.19 -2.80 -17.24
CA LYS A 215 -13.46 -4.10 -17.87
C LYS A 215 -14.95 -4.40 -17.97
N GLU A 216 -15.73 -4.01 -16.97
CA GLU A 216 -17.19 -4.14 -16.99
C GLU A 216 -17.79 -3.31 -18.14
N LYS A 217 -17.39 -2.03 -18.25
CA LYS A 217 -17.79 -1.16 -19.36
C LYS A 217 -17.43 -1.75 -20.74
N GLN A 218 -16.22 -2.30 -20.89
CA GLN A 218 -15.80 -2.94 -22.14
C GLN A 218 -16.64 -4.18 -22.48
N GLN A 219 -17.06 -4.94 -21.47
CA GLN A 219 -17.90 -6.12 -21.67
C GLN A 219 -19.32 -5.72 -22.08
N GLU A 220 -19.90 -4.69 -21.46
CA GLU A 220 -21.21 -4.14 -21.85
C GLU A 220 -21.21 -3.61 -23.29
N GLU A 221 -20.17 -2.88 -23.70
CA GLU A 221 -20.04 -2.39 -25.07
C GLU A 221 -19.94 -3.53 -26.10
N LYS A 222 -19.24 -4.62 -25.77
CA LYS A 222 -19.16 -5.80 -26.64
C LYS A 222 -20.51 -6.48 -26.79
N ILE A 223 -21.24 -6.67 -25.70
CA ILE A 223 -22.58 -7.27 -25.73
C ILE A 223 -23.52 -6.41 -26.58
N GLN A 224 -23.47 -5.08 -26.45
CA GLN A 224 -24.30 -4.17 -27.25
C GLN A 224 -23.94 -4.19 -28.75
N ARG A 225 -22.67 -4.45 -29.11
CA ARG A 225 -22.22 -4.57 -30.51
C ARG A 225 -22.54 -5.93 -31.14
N GLU A 226 -22.62 -6.99 -30.34
CA GLU A 226 -22.86 -8.36 -30.81
C GLU A 226 -24.35 -8.73 -30.92
N VAL A 227 -25.26 -7.95 -30.30
CA VAL A 227 -26.71 -8.09 -30.52
C VAL A 227 -27.07 -7.40 -31.84
N PRO A 228 -27.48 -8.13 -32.90
CA PRO A 228 -27.94 -7.50 -34.13
C PRO A 228 -29.20 -6.72 -33.81
N GLU A 229 -29.25 -5.46 -34.24
CA GLU A 229 -30.45 -4.64 -34.28
C GLU A 229 -31.50 -5.40 -35.11
N LYS A 230 -32.36 -6.18 -34.44
CA LYS A 230 -33.61 -6.64 -35.03
C LYS A 230 -34.39 -5.36 -35.33
N LYS A 231 -34.36 -4.94 -36.60
CA LYS A 231 -35.36 -4.03 -37.17
C LYS A 231 -36.73 -4.59 -36.79
N VAL A 232 -37.35 -4.00 -35.78
CA VAL A 232 -38.77 -4.16 -35.55
C VAL A 232 -39.42 -3.35 -36.65
N GLU A 233 -39.84 -4.03 -37.72
CA GLU A 233 -40.79 -3.47 -38.67
C GLU A 233 -42.00 -2.94 -37.88
N PRO A 234 -42.50 -1.73 -38.18
CA PRO A 234 -43.66 -1.21 -37.48
C PRO A 234 -44.87 -2.05 -37.85
N VAL A 235 -45.41 -2.79 -36.87
CA VAL A 235 -46.72 -3.44 -36.97
C VAL A 235 -47.78 -2.33 -37.14
N PRO A 236 -48.66 -2.41 -38.16
CA PRO A 236 -49.64 -1.37 -38.42
C PRO A 236 -50.72 -1.39 -37.32
N SER A 237 -50.92 -0.23 -36.70
CA SER A 237 -52.00 0.06 -35.76
C SER A 237 -53.37 0.00 -36.46
N PRO A 238 -54.37 -0.74 -35.94
CA PRO A 238 -55.73 -0.72 -36.48
C PRO A 238 -56.44 0.59 -36.16
N GLN A 239 -56.94 1.25 -37.20
CA GLN A 239 -57.86 2.39 -37.13
C GLN A 239 -59.19 2.00 -36.46
N LYS A 240 -59.70 2.90 -35.61
CA LYS A 240 -61.11 2.96 -35.23
C LYS A 240 -61.57 4.41 -35.39
N ASP A 241 -62.32 4.66 -36.45
CA ASP A 241 -63.13 5.85 -36.61
C ASP A 241 -64.47 5.63 -35.90
N GLU A 242 -64.82 6.51 -34.97
CA GLU A 242 -65.94 7.48 -35.09
C GLU A 242 -66.45 7.94 -33.71
N GLU A 243 -66.58 9.26 -33.65
CA GLU A 243 -66.99 10.16 -32.56
C GLU A 243 -68.51 10.07 -32.29
N PRO A 244 -69.06 10.66 -31.20
CA PRO A 244 -69.40 12.09 -31.30
C PRO A 244 -69.10 12.95 -30.06
N LYS A 245 -68.86 14.22 -30.37
CA LYS A 245 -68.61 15.39 -29.50
C LYS A 245 -69.80 15.91 -28.71
N LEU A 246 -69.46 16.71 -27.68
CA LEU A 246 -69.95 18.04 -27.23
C LEU A 246 -69.86 18.06 -25.69
N GLU A 247 -69.43 19.07 -24.92
CA GLU A 247 -68.99 20.48 -24.98
C GLU A 247 -68.32 20.74 -23.59
N GLU A 248 -67.12 21.31 -23.45
CA GLU A 248 -66.74 22.74 -23.38
C GLU A 248 -66.60 23.34 -21.94
N LYS A 249 -65.54 24.18 -21.78
CA LYS A 249 -65.09 25.13 -20.71
C LYS A 249 -64.00 24.62 -19.74
N LYS A 250 -62.71 25.03 -19.89
CA LYS A 250 -62.05 26.35 -19.60
C LYS A 250 -62.23 26.79 -18.13
N GLU A 251 -61.24 27.17 -17.31
CA GLU A 251 -59.90 27.71 -17.57
C GLU A 251 -58.96 27.64 -16.32
N LYS A 252 -57.65 27.58 -16.61
CA LYS A 252 -56.35 27.89 -15.92
C LYS A 252 -56.36 28.51 -14.48
N GLU A 253 -55.35 28.33 -13.62
CA GLU A 253 -53.87 28.57 -13.78
C GLU A 253 -53.10 28.02 -12.53
N LYS A 254 -52.08 27.13 -12.61
CA LYS A 254 -50.60 27.30 -12.79
C LYS A 254 -49.93 28.25 -11.75
N GLN A 255 -48.89 27.90 -10.96
CA GLN A 255 -47.50 27.42 -11.23
C GLN A 255 -46.82 27.05 -9.88
N LYS A 256 -45.73 26.28 -9.70
CA LYS A 256 -44.78 25.50 -10.53
C LYS A 256 -43.94 24.66 -9.55
N GLU A 257 -43.80 23.37 -9.83
CA GLU A 257 -42.78 22.46 -9.30
C GLU A 257 -41.97 21.95 -10.51
N LYS A 258 -40.65 21.79 -10.37
CA LYS A 258 -39.77 21.27 -11.42
C LYS A 258 -39.01 20.04 -10.89
N GLN A 259 -39.41 18.88 -11.40
CA GLN A 259 -38.72 17.59 -11.35
C GLN A 259 -37.57 17.51 -12.36
N VAL A 260 -36.61 16.61 -12.11
CA VAL A 260 -36.04 15.64 -13.08
C VAL A 260 -35.53 14.40 -12.29
N PRO A 261 -35.38 13.19 -12.87
CA PRO A 261 -36.41 12.16 -12.81
C PRO A 261 -35.89 10.75 -12.41
N ALA A 262 -36.84 9.84 -12.21
CA ALA A 262 -36.64 8.42 -11.95
C ALA A 262 -36.20 7.64 -13.21
N SER A 263 -35.05 6.96 -13.14
CA SER A 263 -34.75 5.79 -13.96
C SER A 263 -33.91 4.79 -13.14
N THR A 264 -34.57 3.95 -12.35
CA THR A 264 -33.86 2.88 -11.60
C THR A 264 -34.66 1.57 -11.53
N GLN A 265 -35.75 1.43 -12.28
CA GLN A 265 -36.60 0.23 -12.20
C GLN A 265 -36.47 -0.75 -13.38
N HIS A 266 -35.71 -0.45 -14.44
CA HIS A 266 -35.55 -1.38 -15.57
C HIS A 266 -34.28 -2.26 -15.55
N VAL A 267 -33.41 -2.12 -14.55
CA VAL A 267 -32.10 -2.83 -14.51
C VAL A 267 -32.15 -4.14 -13.71
N LYS A 268 -33.13 -4.35 -12.83
CA LYS A 268 -33.16 -5.54 -11.95
C LYS A 268 -33.55 -6.85 -12.65
N THR A 269 -34.20 -6.80 -13.83
CA THR A 269 -34.76 -8.01 -14.45
C THR A 269 -33.81 -8.68 -15.45
N SER A 270 -32.85 -7.97 -16.03
CA SER A 270 -31.85 -8.57 -16.95
C SER A 270 -30.70 -9.27 -16.21
N ILE A 271 -30.43 -8.88 -14.96
CA ILE A 271 -29.33 -9.42 -14.15
C ILE A 271 -29.58 -10.85 -13.68
N ALA A 272 -30.83 -11.26 -13.43
CA ALA A 272 -31.10 -12.65 -13.00
C ALA A 272 -30.88 -13.71 -14.10
N HIS A 273 -30.94 -13.32 -15.38
CA HIS A 273 -30.96 -14.28 -16.49
C HIS A 273 -29.56 -14.69 -16.98
N SER A 274 -28.55 -13.83 -16.88
CA SER A 274 -27.19 -14.15 -17.34
C SER A 274 -26.40 -15.01 -16.34
N TYR A 275 -26.66 -14.88 -15.03
CA TYR A 275 -25.97 -15.66 -13.99
C TYR A 275 -26.49 -17.11 -13.89
N SER A 276 -27.75 -17.38 -14.25
CA SER A 276 -28.28 -18.75 -14.23
C SER A 276 -27.68 -19.63 -15.33
N GLN A 277 -27.40 -19.08 -16.53
CA GLN A 277 -26.85 -19.87 -17.64
C GLN A 277 -25.38 -20.28 -17.43
N ASN A 278 -24.59 -19.48 -16.70
CA ASN A 278 -23.19 -19.82 -16.43
C ASN A 278 -23.03 -20.89 -15.32
N LYS A 279 -24.08 -21.10 -14.52
CA LYS A 279 -24.14 -22.09 -13.42
C LYS A 279 -24.35 -23.52 -13.93
N GLU A 280 -25.04 -23.69 -15.08
CA GLU A 280 -25.24 -24.99 -15.74
C GLU A 280 -24.00 -25.46 -16.49
N ASN A 281 -23.26 -24.56 -17.17
CA ASN A 281 -22.05 -24.94 -17.89
C ASN A 281 -20.94 -25.46 -16.96
N ARG A 282 -20.71 -24.83 -15.80
CA ARG A 282 -19.66 -25.25 -14.84
C ARG A 282 -19.93 -26.59 -14.13
N LYS A 283 -21.19 -27.03 -14.01
CA LYS A 283 -21.50 -28.36 -13.46
C LYS A 283 -21.21 -29.48 -14.48
N SER A 284 -21.42 -29.23 -15.77
CA SER A 284 -21.20 -30.24 -16.81
C SER A 284 -19.72 -30.50 -17.15
N GLU A 285 -18.83 -29.55 -16.88
CA GLU A 285 -17.38 -29.75 -17.07
C GLU A 285 -16.74 -30.57 -15.95
N LYS A 286 -17.20 -30.42 -14.69
CA LYS A 286 -16.67 -31.19 -13.55
C LYS A 286 -17.07 -32.67 -13.56
N GLU A 287 -18.16 -33.06 -14.22
CA GLU A 287 -18.54 -34.47 -14.36
C GLU A 287 -17.79 -35.20 -15.49
N LYS A 288 -17.27 -34.49 -16.50
CA LYS A 288 -16.56 -35.11 -17.63
C LYS A 288 -15.09 -35.43 -17.34
N GLU A 289 -14.48 -34.79 -16.36
CA GLU A 289 -13.07 -34.99 -16.01
C GLU A 289 -12.84 -36.22 -15.11
N ASN A 290 -13.90 -36.76 -14.48
CA ASN A 290 -13.79 -37.84 -13.51
C ASN A 290 -14.01 -39.27 -14.10
N HIS A 291 -13.96 -39.42 -15.43
CA HIS A 291 -14.20 -40.70 -16.12
C HIS A 291 -13.11 -41.11 -17.12
N LYS A 292 -11.88 -40.66 -16.93
CA LYS A 292 -10.78 -41.06 -17.80
C LYS A 292 -9.48 -41.29 -17.03
N HIS A 293 -9.38 -42.42 -16.33
CA HIS A 293 -8.15 -43.19 -16.18
C HIS A 293 -8.41 -44.50 -15.41
N GLU A 294 -8.67 -45.56 -16.17
CA GLU A 294 -8.36 -46.94 -15.77
C GLU A 294 -7.22 -47.41 -16.69
N PRO A 295 -6.15 -48.05 -16.17
CA PRO A 295 -5.26 -48.85 -17.01
C PRO A 295 -5.49 -50.35 -16.79
N GLU A 296 -5.87 -51.04 -17.85
CA GLU A 296 -5.67 -52.49 -18.00
C GLU A 296 -4.18 -52.77 -18.28
N HIS A 297 -3.57 -53.72 -17.54
CA HIS A 297 -3.00 -54.94 -18.13
C HIS A 297 -2.44 -55.90 -17.07
N GLY A 298 -2.96 -57.13 -17.08
CA GLY A 298 -2.19 -58.32 -17.48
C GLY A 298 -1.13 -58.89 -16.53
N ALA A 299 -1.41 -60.07 -16.00
CA ALA A 299 -0.58 -60.87 -15.11
C ALA A 299 0.65 -61.52 -15.74
N GLU A 300 1.72 -61.71 -14.95
CA GLU A 300 2.52 -62.95 -14.98
C GLU A 300 3.21 -63.19 -13.61
N LYS A 301 3.37 -64.47 -13.27
CA LYS A 301 3.65 -65.02 -11.94
C LYS A 301 5.15 -65.20 -11.64
N GLU A 302 5.40 -65.55 -10.37
CA GLU A 302 6.59 -66.20 -9.77
C GLU A 302 7.79 -65.28 -9.44
N HIS A 303 8.53 -65.43 -8.33
CA HIS A 303 8.78 -66.58 -7.47
C HIS A 303 9.22 -66.10 -6.07
N ILE A 304 8.75 -66.78 -5.03
CA ILE A 304 9.17 -66.62 -3.63
C ILE A 304 10.59 -67.17 -3.43
N LYS A 305 11.46 -66.42 -2.74
CA LYS A 305 12.47 -67.01 -1.84
C LYS A 305 13.02 -66.01 -0.81
N ASN A 306 12.78 -66.33 0.45
CA ASN A 306 13.43 -65.78 1.65
C ASN A 306 14.96 -65.90 1.59
N LYS A 307 15.66 -64.85 2.02
CA LYS A 307 16.67 -64.92 3.08
C LYS A 307 16.94 -63.54 3.66
#